data_AF-A0A0S7Y839-F1
#
_entry.id   AF-A0A0S7Y839-F1
#
_cell.length_a   1.000
_cell.length_b   1.000
_cell.length_c   1.000
_cell.angle_alpha   90.00
_cell.angle_beta   90.00
_cell.angle_gamma   90.00
#
_symmetry.space_group_name_H-M   'P 1'
#
loop_
_entity.id
_entity.type
_entity.pdbx_description
1 polymer ?
#
loop_
_entity_poly.entity_id
_entity_poly.type
_entity_poly.pdbx_seq_one_letter_code
_entity_poly.pdbx_strand_id
1 'polypeptide(L)'
;MFEKEKERKEKPFEGKKVYFSASIRGAKVDGRQLLWDLVEFMEEEGADVLSKHVAARNKEERDRIFYERSGIRVDVVEDPKGVIREIDLAWVDEAAYVVAEVTATSMGVGMEIQRAIDKDEMGLNHTKILCLYRRDIISEDRASSMVFGVRPKEHKDYYLVGYTSLEEAKEVVARFLTDKLGRGDISTFSALLPLGGQVIKYTRDGGETWRYARLFSNPERFSNGSLGFVADEEISPRGIHHRGILADRDFEKGLIVREVEAKEIEGKRFSFEDKLPVT
;
A
#
# COMPACT_ATOMS: atom_id res chain seq x y z
N MET A 1 -11.08 45.98 -17.62
CA MET A 1 -10.33 45.08 -16.72
C MET A 1 -10.78 43.68 -17.03
N PHE A 2 -9.98 42.91 -17.75
CA PHE A 2 -10.23 41.48 -17.94
C PHE A 2 -9.63 40.78 -16.73
N GLU A 3 -10.49 40.35 -15.79
CA GLU A 3 -10.10 39.35 -14.81
C GLU A 3 -9.72 38.10 -15.59
N LYS A 4 -8.43 37.74 -15.56
CA LYS A 4 -8.00 36.41 -15.99
C LYS A 4 -8.66 35.43 -15.03
N GLU A 5 -9.67 34.70 -15.50
CA GLU A 5 -10.08 33.45 -14.89
C GLU A 5 -8.80 32.62 -14.69
N LYS A 6 -8.36 32.51 -13.44
CA LYS A 6 -7.35 31.53 -13.05
C LYS A 6 -7.98 30.19 -13.39
N GLU A 7 -7.49 29.52 -14.43
CA GLU A 7 -7.79 28.10 -14.68
C GLU A 7 -7.61 27.37 -13.34
N ARG A 8 -8.73 26.94 -12.75
CA ARG A 8 -8.71 26.15 -11.53
C ARG A 8 -8.14 24.80 -11.95
N LYS A 9 -6.84 24.60 -11.72
CA LYS A 9 -6.22 23.29 -11.92
C LYS A 9 -7.04 22.27 -11.14
N GLU A 10 -7.55 21.27 -11.84
CA GLU A 10 -8.22 20.14 -11.21
C GLU A 10 -7.27 19.50 -10.21
N LYS A 11 -7.75 19.36 -8.97
CA LYS A 11 -7.03 18.71 -7.89
C LYS A 11 -7.43 17.23 -7.87
N PRO A 12 -6.53 16.29 -8.18
CA PRO A 12 -6.89 14.90 -8.41
C PRO A 12 -7.40 14.18 -7.16
N PHE A 13 -7.15 14.72 -5.96
CA PHE A 13 -7.62 14.14 -4.70
C PHE A 13 -8.79 14.92 -4.07
N GLU A 14 -9.37 15.88 -4.80
CA GLU A 14 -10.52 16.66 -4.30
C GLU A 14 -11.65 15.71 -3.85
N GLY A 15 -12.14 15.91 -2.62
CA GLY A 15 -13.22 15.12 -2.02
C GLY A 15 -12.77 13.80 -1.38
N LYS A 16 -11.48 13.47 -1.36
CA LYS A 16 -10.94 12.28 -0.68
C LYS A 16 -10.66 12.61 0.79
N LYS A 17 -11.31 11.89 1.71
CA LYS A 17 -11.00 11.94 3.16
C LYS A 17 -10.00 10.85 3.52
N VAL A 18 -8.83 11.28 4.00
CA VAL A 18 -7.69 10.41 4.28
C VAL A 18 -7.34 10.44 5.76
N TYR A 19 -7.30 9.29 6.40
CA TYR A 19 -6.62 9.13 7.69
C TYR A 19 -5.17 8.74 7.43
N PHE A 20 -4.23 9.62 7.81
CA PHE A 20 -2.80 9.35 7.74
C PHE A 20 -2.30 8.78 9.07
N SER A 21 -1.59 7.66 9.01
CA SER A 21 -1.08 6.95 10.19
C SER A 21 0.44 6.78 10.07
N ALA A 22 1.16 7.01 11.16
CA ALA A 22 2.60 6.76 11.25
C ALA A 22 3.03 6.69 12.73
N SER A 23 4.24 6.18 12.99
CA SER A 23 4.78 6.15 14.34
C SER A 23 5.03 7.56 14.90
N ILE A 24 4.22 8.00 15.87
CA ILE A 24 4.51 9.20 16.67
C ILE A 24 5.38 8.84 17.90
N ARG A 25 5.04 7.72 18.54
CA ARG A 25 5.63 7.20 19.79
C ARG A 25 5.91 5.71 19.59
N GLY A 26 7.16 5.27 19.79
CA GLY A 26 7.56 3.89 19.54
C GLY A 26 9.04 3.80 19.19
N ALA A 27 9.34 3.64 17.91
CA ALA A 27 10.70 3.77 17.38
C ALA A 27 11.01 5.21 16.95
N LYS A 28 12.29 5.59 17.00
CA LYS A 28 12.75 6.88 16.47
C LYS A 28 12.49 6.90 14.97
N VAL A 29 11.54 7.72 14.52
CA VAL A 29 11.25 7.88 13.10
C VAL A 29 12.32 8.78 12.51
N ASP A 30 13.34 8.17 11.90
CA ASP A 30 14.12 8.87 10.88
C ASP A 30 13.22 9.14 9.67
N GLY A 31 13.19 10.38 9.18
CA GLY A 31 12.32 10.77 8.07
C GLY A 31 11.01 11.50 8.44
N ARG A 32 10.93 12.21 9.58
CA ARG A 32 9.80 13.13 9.87
C ARG A 32 9.51 14.11 8.73
N GLN A 33 10.55 14.64 8.08
CA GLN A 33 10.39 15.53 6.92
C GLN A 33 9.74 14.82 5.74
N LEU A 34 10.09 13.54 5.50
CA LEU A 34 9.48 12.73 4.45
C LEU A 34 7.98 12.55 4.69
N LEU A 35 7.57 12.24 5.93
CA LEU A 35 6.15 12.12 6.28
C LEU A 35 5.41 13.44 6.08
N TRP A 36 6.02 14.56 6.48
CA TRP A 36 5.47 15.89 6.29
C TRP A 36 5.24 16.18 4.81
N ASP A 37 6.27 15.99 3.97
CA ASP A 37 6.20 16.25 2.54
C ASP A 37 5.17 15.36 1.83
N LEU A 38 4.97 14.12 2.32
CA LEU A 38 3.94 13.22 1.79
C LEU A 38 2.52 13.68 2.16
N VAL A 39 2.31 14.16 3.38
CA VAL A 39 1.01 14.71 3.81
C VAL A 39 0.70 16.03 3.11
N GLU A 40 1.67 16.94 3.00
CA GLU A 40 1.51 18.18 2.25
C GLU A 40 1.16 17.90 0.79
N PHE A 41 1.85 16.95 0.14
CA PHE A 41 1.51 16.52 -1.21
C PHE A 41 0.03 16.10 -1.34
N MET A 42 -0.48 15.29 -0.41
CA MET A 42 -1.89 14.89 -0.44
C MET A 42 -2.85 16.09 -0.31
N GLU A 43 -2.57 17.04 0.57
CA GLU A 43 -3.42 18.24 0.75
C GLU A 43 -3.30 19.23 -0.42
N GLU A 44 -2.10 19.43 -0.96
CA GLU A 44 -1.85 20.27 -2.14
C GLU A 44 -2.64 19.77 -3.34
N GLU A 45 -2.72 18.45 -3.53
CA GLU A 45 -3.49 17.77 -4.57
C GLU A 45 -4.98 17.57 -4.21
N GLY A 46 -5.44 18.07 -3.05
CA GLY A 46 -6.86 18.26 -2.72
C GLY A 46 -7.49 17.29 -1.73
N ALA A 47 -6.71 16.39 -1.12
CA ALA A 47 -7.23 15.49 -0.09
C ALA A 47 -7.50 16.24 1.21
N ASP A 48 -8.53 15.80 1.95
CA ASP A 48 -8.77 16.19 3.34
C ASP A 48 -8.07 15.19 4.27
N VAL A 49 -6.85 15.54 4.74
CA VAL A 49 -6.06 14.67 5.62
C VAL A 49 -6.43 14.92 7.09
N LEU A 50 -7.26 14.04 7.64
CA LEU A 50 -7.87 14.19 8.98
C LEU A 50 -6.82 14.30 10.09
N SER A 51 -5.75 13.52 9.99
CA SER A 51 -4.75 13.31 11.03
C SER A 51 -3.38 13.92 10.67
N LYS A 52 -3.36 15.05 9.95
CA LYS A 52 -2.12 15.76 9.55
C LYS A 52 -1.07 15.92 10.67
N HIS A 53 -1.54 16.15 11.90
CA HIS A 53 -0.70 16.30 13.08
C HIS A 53 0.27 15.12 13.31
N VAL A 54 -0.06 13.91 12.83
CA VAL A 54 0.80 12.72 12.88
C VAL A 54 2.15 12.95 12.19
N ALA A 55 2.15 13.68 11.07
CA ALA A 55 3.35 13.99 10.29
C ALA A 55 4.09 15.25 10.76
N ALA A 56 3.58 15.97 11.77
CA ALA A 56 4.17 17.21 12.28
C ALA A 56 5.66 17.03 12.60
N ARG A 57 6.46 18.08 12.45
CA ARG A 57 7.93 18.01 12.59
C ARG A 57 8.38 18.05 14.04
N ASN A 58 7.57 18.64 14.92
CA ASN A 58 7.83 18.76 16.35
C ASN A 58 6.53 18.68 17.17
N LYS A 59 6.66 18.77 18.49
CA LYS A 59 5.53 18.63 19.43
C LYS A 59 4.58 19.82 19.33
N GLU A 60 5.12 21.03 19.25
CA GLU A 60 4.36 22.27 19.23
C GLU A 60 3.49 22.37 17.98
N GLU A 61 4.04 22.00 16.82
CA GLU A 61 3.31 21.90 15.56
C GLU A 61 2.22 20.82 15.62
N ARG A 62 2.53 19.64 16.17
CA ARG A 62 1.54 18.57 16.35
C ARG A 62 0.36 19.05 17.19
N ASP A 63 0.64 19.59 18.36
CA ASP A 63 -0.39 19.98 19.33
C ASP A 63 -1.25 21.14 18.76
N ARG A 64 -0.66 22.06 17.98
CA ARG A 64 -1.39 23.11 17.25
C ARG A 64 -2.32 22.54 16.17
N ILE A 65 -1.80 21.70 15.27
CA ILE A 65 -2.60 21.11 14.17
C ILE A 65 -3.72 20.24 14.73
N PHE A 66 -3.44 19.46 15.78
CA PHE A 66 -4.45 18.64 16.44
C PHE A 66 -5.57 19.52 17.02
N TYR A 67 -5.23 20.62 17.69
CA TYR A 67 -6.23 21.57 18.19
C TYR A 67 -7.05 22.23 17.08
N GLU A 68 -6.41 22.67 15.99
CA GLU A 68 -7.10 23.28 14.84
C GLU A 68 -8.13 22.35 14.21
N ARG A 69 -7.84 21.03 14.17
CA ARG A 69 -8.76 20.03 13.62
C ARG A 69 -9.83 19.56 14.61
N SER A 70 -9.43 19.27 15.86
CA SER A 70 -10.31 18.65 16.86
C SER A 70 -11.08 19.65 17.72
N GLY A 71 -10.61 20.89 17.82
CA GLY A 71 -11.07 21.86 18.81
C GLY A 71 -10.65 21.55 20.25
N ILE A 72 -9.83 20.52 20.49
CA ILE A 72 -9.46 20.06 21.83
C ILE A 72 -8.03 20.43 22.21
N ARG A 73 -7.91 21.09 23.36
CA ARG A 73 -6.63 21.37 24.02
C ARG A 73 -6.24 20.20 24.90
N VAL A 74 -5.36 19.33 24.38
CA VAL A 74 -4.90 18.10 25.04
C VAL A 74 -4.20 18.37 26.39
N ASP A 75 -3.63 19.56 26.56
CA ASP A 75 -2.92 19.98 27.78
C ASP A 75 -3.83 20.31 28.98
N VAL A 76 -5.15 20.42 28.77
CA VAL A 76 -6.11 20.81 29.82
C VAL A 76 -7.24 19.80 30.05
N VAL A 77 -7.25 18.66 29.34
CA VAL A 77 -8.24 17.59 29.55
C VAL A 77 -7.79 16.61 30.63
N GLU A 78 -8.73 16.04 31.38
CA GLU A 78 -8.46 15.14 32.50
C GLU A 78 -7.89 13.78 32.05
N ASP A 79 -8.41 13.21 30.96
CA ASP A 79 -7.87 12.01 30.30
C ASP A 79 -7.43 12.30 28.85
N PRO A 80 -6.22 12.86 28.65
CA PRO A 80 -5.70 13.12 27.31
C PRO A 80 -5.60 11.87 26.44
N LYS A 81 -5.36 10.69 27.01
CA LYS A 81 -5.14 9.47 26.23
C LYS A 81 -6.47 8.91 25.72
N GLY A 82 -7.48 8.85 26.58
CA GLY A 82 -8.84 8.45 26.18
C GLY A 82 -9.39 9.38 25.11
N VAL A 83 -9.27 10.69 25.31
CA VAL A 83 -9.76 11.70 24.35
C VAL A 83 -9.06 11.60 23.00
N ILE A 84 -7.73 11.48 22.96
CA ILE A 84 -7.00 11.29 21.69
C ILE A 84 -7.48 10.01 21.00
N ARG A 85 -7.60 8.90 21.75
CA ARG A 85 -8.04 7.62 21.19
C ARG A 85 -9.44 7.72 20.59
N GLU A 86 -10.38 8.37 21.25
CA GLU A 86 -11.75 8.54 20.75
C GLU A 86 -11.78 9.37 19.46
N ILE A 87 -11.00 10.45 19.40
CA ILE A 87 -10.88 11.29 18.21
C ILE A 87 -10.25 10.51 17.05
N ASP A 88 -9.12 9.85 17.28
CA ASP A 88 -8.42 9.09 16.24
C ASP A 88 -9.32 7.98 15.68
N LEU A 89 -10.04 7.25 16.54
CA LEU A 89 -11.01 6.24 16.09
C LEU A 89 -12.15 6.86 15.28
N ALA A 90 -12.69 8.01 15.69
CA ALA A 90 -13.73 8.70 14.93
C ALA A 90 -13.23 9.16 13.55
N TRP A 91 -11.98 9.61 13.45
CA TRP A 91 -11.38 9.98 12.16
C TRP A 91 -11.09 8.76 11.28
N VAL A 92 -10.64 7.63 11.83
CA VAL A 92 -10.53 6.36 11.08
C VAL A 92 -11.91 5.92 10.58
N ASP A 93 -12.93 6.03 11.41
CA ASP A 93 -14.32 5.68 11.07
C ASP A 93 -14.88 6.61 9.99
N GLU A 94 -14.49 7.89 9.93
CA GLU A 94 -14.92 8.84 8.90
C GLU A 94 -14.18 8.66 7.56
N ALA A 95 -12.92 8.21 7.60
CA ALA A 95 -12.07 8.17 6.43
C ALA A 95 -12.54 7.14 5.38
N ALA A 96 -12.49 7.52 4.11
CA ALA A 96 -12.66 6.60 2.98
C ALA A 96 -11.33 5.94 2.57
N TYR A 97 -10.21 6.55 2.97
CA TYR A 97 -8.86 6.12 2.66
C TYR A 97 -8.00 6.16 3.92
N VAL A 98 -7.21 5.12 4.15
CA VAL A 98 -6.13 5.11 5.15
C VAL A 98 -4.81 5.01 4.42
N VAL A 99 -3.87 5.90 4.75
CA VAL A 99 -2.48 5.82 4.30
C VAL A 99 -1.61 5.69 5.56
N ALA A 100 -0.96 4.54 5.72
CA ALA A 100 -0.18 4.21 6.90
C ALA A 100 1.30 4.01 6.54
N GLU A 101 2.20 4.77 7.15
CA GLU A 101 3.64 4.53 7.07
C GLU A 101 4.05 3.56 8.18
N VAL A 102 4.50 2.37 7.78
CA VAL A 102 4.70 1.20 8.67
C VAL A 102 6.17 0.77 8.80
N THR A 103 7.12 1.59 8.35
CA THR A 103 8.56 1.30 8.52
C THR A 103 8.94 1.18 9.98
N ALA A 104 8.40 2.05 10.84
CA ALA A 104 8.68 2.08 12.26
C ALA A 104 7.60 1.33 13.05
N THR A 105 8.02 0.48 13.99
CA THR A 105 7.09 -0.23 14.88
C THR A 105 6.23 0.75 15.69
N SER A 106 4.91 0.60 15.60
CA SER A 106 3.94 1.42 16.32
C SER A 106 2.70 0.59 16.66
N MET A 107 2.38 0.51 17.96
CA MET A 107 1.16 -0.17 18.42
C MET A 107 -0.10 0.58 17.98
N GLY A 108 -0.06 1.92 17.95
CA GLY A 108 -1.19 2.74 17.53
C GLY A 108 -1.53 2.52 16.06
N VAL A 109 -0.52 2.53 15.19
CA VAL A 109 -0.69 2.30 13.74
C VAL A 109 -1.34 0.94 13.47
N GLY A 110 -0.90 -0.12 14.18
CA GLY A 110 -1.51 -1.45 14.06
C GLY A 110 -2.99 -1.47 14.49
N MET A 111 -3.34 -0.76 15.57
CA MET A 111 -4.73 -0.64 16.02
C MET A 111 -5.60 0.13 15.02
N GLU A 112 -5.06 1.20 14.42
CA GLU A 112 -5.76 2.02 13.41
C GLU A 112 -6.01 1.23 12.12
N ILE A 113 -5.01 0.46 11.66
CA ILE A 113 -5.15 -0.43 10.50
C ILE A 113 -6.23 -1.49 10.76
N GLN A 114 -6.18 -2.17 11.91
CA GLN A 114 -7.17 -3.20 12.24
C GLN A 114 -8.58 -2.58 12.34
N ARG A 115 -8.70 -1.41 12.97
CA ARG A 115 -9.98 -0.69 13.01
C ARG A 115 -10.53 -0.44 11.62
N ALA A 116 -9.69 -0.01 10.68
CA ALA A 116 -10.09 0.25 9.29
C ALA A 116 -10.51 -1.02 8.54
N ILE A 117 -9.86 -2.16 8.80
CA ILE A 117 -10.23 -3.48 8.25
C ILE A 117 -11.63 -3.88 8.75
N ASP A 118 -11.88 -3.74 10.05
CA ASP A 118 -13.12 -4.20 10.68
C ASP A 118 -14.35 -3.34 10.32
N LYS A 119 -14.17 -2.18 9.68
CA LYS A 119 -15.27 -1.23 9.37
C LYS A 119 -16.42 -1.86 8.60
N ASP A 120 -16.12 -2.72 7.63
CA ASP A 120 -17.15 -3.39 6.82
C ASP A 120 -18.02 -4.30 7.71
N GLU A 121 -17.41 -5.08 8.60
CA GLU A 121 -18.11 -5.95 9.55
C GLU A 121 -18.90 -5.15 10.60
N MET A 122 -18.41 -3.97 10.94
CA MET A 122 -19.05 -3.03 11.85
C MET A 122 -20.21 -2.24 11.22
N GLY A 123 -20.46 -2.39 9.92
CA GLY A 123 -21.49 -1.63 9.20
C GLY A 123 -21.14 -0.16 8.98
N LEU A 124 -19.85 0.18 9.03
CA LEU A 124 -19.33 1.51 8.70
C LEU A 124 -19.02 1.61 7.20
N ASN A 125 -18.54 2.76 6.74
CA ASN A 125 -18.14 2.89 5.34
C ASN A 125 -16.93 2.01 5.02
N HIS A 126 -16.91 1.46 3.82
CA HIS A 126 -15.73 0.80 3.30
C HIS A 126 -14.56 1.77 3.21
N THR A 127 -13.37 1.30 3.60
CA THR A 127 -12.14 2.08 3.63
C THR A 127 -11.07 1.38 2.82
N LYS A 128 -10.47 2.08 1.86
CA LYS A 128 -9.26 1.58 1.19
C LYS A 128 -8.05 1.81 2.08
N ILE A 129 -7.11 0.87 2.13
CA ILE A 129 -5.96 0.94 3.04
C ILE A 129 -4.67 0.78 2.25
N LEU A 130 -3.79 1.77 2.32
CA LEU A 130 -2.43 1.71 1.78
C LEU A 130 -1.43 1.75 2.93
N CYS A 131 -0.66 0.68 3.09
CA CYS A 131 0.50 0.61 3.95
C CYS A 131 1.77 0.82 3.11
N LEU A 132 2.54 1.85 3.47
CA LEU A 132 3.82 2.20 2.87
C LEU A 132 4.95 1.77 3.79
N TYR A 133 6.02 1.22 3.22
CA TYR A 133 7.24 0.93 3.99
C TYR A 133 8.51 1.22 3.19
N ARG A 134 9.55 1.65 3.89
CA ARG A 134 10.86 1.95 3.32
C ARG A 134 11.68 0.68 3.15
N ARG A 135 11.85 0.24 1.90
CA ARG A 135 12.60 -0.99 1.57
C ARG A 135 14.07 -0.90 1.94
N ASP A 136 14.63 0.31 2.02
CA ASP A 136 16.01 0.57 2.44
C ASP A 136 16.21 0.52 3.96
N ILE A 137 15.13 0.51 4.76
CA ILE A 137 15.20 0.49 6.23
C ILE A 137 14.71 -0.84 6.80
N ILE A 138 13.53 -1.29 6.39
CA ILE A 138 12.91 -2.51 6.90
C ILE A 138 12.82 -3.55 5.79
N SER A 139 13.25 -4.76 6.13
CA SER A 139 13.15 -5.96 5.31
C SER A 139 11.88 -6.73 5.68
N GLU A 140 11.32 -7.52 4.77
CA GLU A 140 10.05 -8.25 5.00
C GLU A 140 10.11 -9.14 6.26
N ASP A 141 11.25 -9.77 6.52
CA ASP A 141 11.49 -10.64 7.68
C ASP A 141 11.46 -9.91 9.04
N ARG A 142 11.66 -8.58 9.02
CA ARG A 142 11.61 -7.72 10.20
C ARG A 142 10.30 -6.94 10.31
N ALA A 143 9.45 -7.00 9.29
CA ALA A 143 8.17 -6.33 9.27
C ALA A 143 7.13 -7.06 10.12
N SER A 144 6.11 -6.31 10.57
CA SER A 144 5.01 -6.89 11.34
C SER A 144 4.22 -7.89 10.50
N SER A 145 4.21 -9.16 10.92
CA SER A 145 3.43 -10.20 10.25
C SER A 145 1.93 -9.90 10.22
N MET A 146 1.42 -9.14 11.20
CA MET A 146 0.00 -8.74 11.26
C MET A 146 -0.35 -7.68 10.20
N VAL A 147 0.62 -6.85 9.79
CA VAL A 147 0.43 -5.83 8.74
C VAL A 147 0.74 -6.44 7.37
N PHE A 148 1.81 -7.22 7.26
CA PHE A 148 2.24 -7.82 6.00
C PHE A 148 1.41 -9.03 5.59
N GLY A 149 0.73 -9.67 6.55
CA GLY A 149 -0.07 -10.87 6.35
C GLY A 149 -1.55 -10.63 6.08
N VAL A 150 -2.01 -9.38 5.99
CA VAL A 150 -3.41 -9.08 5.63
C VAL A 150 -3.67 -9.57 4.21
N ARG A 151 -4.67 -10.43 4.05
CA ARG A 151 -4.99 -11.07 2.75
C ARG A 151 -6.16 -10.38 2.07
N PRO A 152 -6.27 -10.45 0.72
CA PRO A 152 -7.41 -9.89 -0.02
C PRO A 152 -8.78 -10.40 0.44
N LYS A 153 -8.85 -11.64 0.93
CA LYS A 153 -10.09 -12.21 1.49
C LYS A 153 -10.53 -11.58 2.83
N GLU A 154 -9.58 -10.99 3.56
CA GLU A 154 -9.83 -10.28 4.82
C GLU A 154 -10.18 -8.83 4.52
N HIS A 155 -9.43 -8.18 3.61
CA HIS A 155 -9.75 -6.85 3.13
C HIS A 155 -9.33 -6.66 1.66
N LYS A 156 -10.30 -6.58 0.75
CA LYS A 156 -10.06 -6.61 -0.70
C LYS A 156 -9.35 -5.39 -1.27
N ASP A 157 -9.44 -4.25 -0.59
CA ASP A 157 -8.83 -2.98 -0.98
C ASP A 157 -7.71 -2.61 0.04
N TYR A 158 -6.97 -3.63 0.52
CA TYR A 158 -5.73 -3.49 1.27
C TYR A 158 -4.51 -3.58 0.35
N TYR A 159 -3.62 -2.63 0.49
CA TYR A 159 -2.41 -2.50 -0.30
C TYR A 159 -1.22 -2.35 0.63
N LEU A 160 -0.20 -3.16 0.45
CA LEU A 160 1.10 -2.95 1.06
C LEU A 160 2.04 -2.62 -0.09
N VAL A 161 2.82 -1.55 0.01
CA VAL A 161 3.73 -1.12 -1.06
C VAL A 161 5.03 -0.59 -0.47
N GLY A 162 6.15 -1.17 -0.92
CA GLY A 162 7.47 -0.69 -0.57
C GLY A 162 7.86 0.56 -1.39
N TYR A 163 8.71 1.41 -0.83
CA TYR A 163 9.32 2.53 -1.55
C TYR A 163 10.76 2.77 -1.08
N THR A 164 11.57 3.47 -1.87
CA THR A 164 12.94 3.88 -1.49
C THR A 164 13.16 5.39 -1.57
N SER A 165 12.20 6.15 -2.11
CA SER A 165 12.29 7.61 -2.22
C SER A 165 10.93 8.29 -1.99
N LEU A 166 10.96 9.57 -1.63
CA LEU A 166 9.75 10.39 -1.47
C LEU A 166 8.93 10.44 -2.78
N GLU A 167 9.59 10.57 -3.92
CA GLU A 167 8.89 10.66 -5.22
C GLU A 167 8.17 9.35 -5.57
N GLU A 168 8.79 8.20 -5.28
CA GLU A 168 8.12 6.91 -5.42
C GLU A 168 6.91 6.80 -4.47
N ALA A 169 7.06 7.23 -3.21
CA ALA A 169 5.94 7.23 -2.26
C ALA A 169 4.77 8.10 -2.74
N LYS A 170 5.06 9.30 -3.27
CA LYS A 170 4.05 10.19 -3.87
C LYS A 170 3.37 9.54 -5.06
N GLU A 171 4.11 8.89 -5.95
CA GLU A 171 3.52 8.18 -7.09
C GLU A 171 2.56 7.07 -6.64
N VAL A 172 2.96 6.26 -5.65
CA VAL A 172 2.12 5.20 -5.09
C VAL A 172 0.86 5.78 -4.45
N VAL A 173 0.99 6.84 -3.64
CA VAL A 173 -0.16 7.54 -3.03
C VAL A 173 -1.08 8.12 -4.10
N ALA A 174 -0.53 8.75 -5.15
CA ALA A 174 -1.32 9.31 -6.23
C ALA A 174 -2.13 8.23 -6.96
N ARG A 175 -1.50 7.10 -7.26
CA ARG A 175 -2.19 5.95 -7.87
C ARG A 175 -3.26 5.37 -6.95
N PHE A 176 -2.98 5.28 -5.66
CA PHE A 176 -3.93 4.79 -4.67
C PHE A 176 -5.16 5.68 -4.52
N LEU A 177 -4.97 6.99 -4.32
CA LEU A 177 -6.07 7.94 -4.13
C LEU A 177 -6.87 8.20 -5.40
N THR A 178 -6.28 7.96 -6.58
CA THR A 178 -6.98 8.03 -7.88
C THR A 178 -7.50 6.68 -8.37
N ASP A 179 -7.49 5.65 -7.51
CA ASP A 179 -8.01 4.31 -7.81
C ASP A 179 -7.32 3.61 -9.02
N LYS A 180 -6.09 4.05 -9.34
CA LYS A 180 -5.20 3.48 -10.36
C LYS A 180 -4.22 2.44 -9.80
N LEU A 181 -4.15 2.30 -8.47
CA LEU A 181 -3.48 1.17 -7.83
C LEU A 181 -4.45 -0.01 -7.87
N GLY A 182 -4.12 -1.05 -8.65
CA GLY A 182 -5.13 -2.04 -8.99
C GLY A 182 -5.33 -3.03 -7.86
N ARG A 183 -6.59 -3.41 -7.66
CA ARG A 183 -7.01 -4.32 -6.58
C ARG A 183 -6.18 -5.60 -6.58
N GLY A 184 -5.72 -6.02 -5.40
CA GLY A 184 -4.91 -7.22 -5.24
C GLY A 184 -3.47 -7.11 -5.76
N ASP A 185 -2.92 -5.91 -5.86
CA ASP A 185 -1.49 -5.69 -6.13
C ASP A 185 -0.64 -6.29 -5.00
N ILE A 186 -0.03 -7.44 -5.29
CA ILE A 186 1.01 -8.09 -4.50
C ILE A 186 2.33 -7.40 -4.84
N SER A 187 2.91 -6.74 -3.83
CA SER A 187 4.18 -6.00 -3.97
C SER A 187 5.30 -6.57 -3.09
N THR A 188 5.05 -7.69 -2.42
CA THR A 188 6.02 -8.39 -1.57
C THR A 188 6.16 -9.84 -2.01
N PHE A 189 7.34 -10.40 -1.78
CA PHE A 189 7.58 -11.80 -2.11
C PHE A 189 6.81 -12.74 -1.18
N SER A 190 6.70 -12.39 0.10
CA SER A 190 5.95 -13.19 1.06
C SER A 190 4.47 -13.33 0.71
N ALA A 191 3.85 -12.28 0.16
CA ALA A 191 2.47 -12.34 -0.31
C ALA A 191 2.31 -13.10 -1.64
N LEU A 192 3.40 -13.33 -2.38
CA LEU A 192 3.43 -14.19 -3.57
C LEU A 192 3.45 -15.69 -3.21
N LEU A 193 4.00 -16.06 -2.06
CA LEU A 193 4.19 -17.46 -1.65
C LEU A 193 2.91 -18.32 -1.74
N PRO A 194 1.71 -17.86 -1.28
CA PRO A 194 0.48 -18.64 -1.37
C PRO A 194 0.00 -18.89 -2.82
N LEU A 195 0.55 -18.16 -3.80
CA LEU A 195 0.19 -18.28 -5.21
C LEU A 195 1.04 -19.31 -5.97
N GLY A 196 1.94 -20.03 -5.30
CA GLY A 196 2.69 -21.13 -5.90
C GLY A 196 1.77 -22.12 -6.63
N GLY A 197 2.09 -22.43 -7.89
CA GLY A 197 1.29 -23.30 -8.75
C GLY A 197 0.13 -22.61 -9.49
N GLN A 198 -0.17 -21.34 -9.16
CA GLN A 198 -1.25 -20.58 -9.79
C GLN A 198 -0.76 -19.76 -10.99
N VAL A 199 -1.71 -19.33 -11.83
CA VAL A 199 -1.44 -18.34 -12.88
C VAL A 199 -1.60 -16.95 -12.28
N ILE A 200 -0.57 -16.14 -12.47
CA ILE A 200 -0.53 -14.74 -12.05
C ILE A 200 -0.45 -13.82 -13.27
N LYS A 201 -0.74 -12.55 -13.07
CA LYS A 201 -0.33 -11.48 -13.99
C LYS A 201 0.61 -10.54 -13.27
N TYR A 202 1.61 -10.03 -13.96
CA TYR A 202 2.63 -9.21 -13.34
C TYR A 202 3.11 -8.11 -14.29
N THR A 203 3.67 -7.06 -13.71
CA THR A 203 4.29 -5.93 -14.40
C THR A 203 5.60 -5.56 -13.71
N ARG A 204 6.57 -5.11 -14.51
CA ARG A 204 7.88 -4.59 -14.04
C ARG A 204 8.06 -3.12 -14.38
N ASP A 205 7.07 -2.51 -15.05
CA ASP A 205 7.09 -1.14 -15.57
C ASP A 205 5.96 -0.30 -14.95
N GLY A 206 5.62 -0.59 -13.69
CA GLY A 206 4.60 0.16 -12.95
C GLY A 206 3.16 -0.08 -13.44
N GLY A 207 2.95 -0.92 -14.45
CA GLY A 207 1.63 -1.30 -14.96
C GLY A 207 1.35 -0.90 -16.40
N GLU A 208 2.36 -0.39 -17.12
CA GLU A 208 2.27 -0.10 -18.56
C GLU A 208 2.10 -1.40 -19.36
N THR A 209 2.83 -2.46 -19.00
CA THR A 209 2.77 -3.77 -19.64
C THR A 209 2.47 -4.86 -18.63
N TRP A 210 1.37 -5.59 -18.85
CA TRP A 210 1.01 -6.78 -18.08
C TRP A 210 1.39 -8.05 -18.81
N ARG A 211 2.03 -8.96 -18.09
CA ARG A 211 2.39 -10.31 -18.54
C ARG A 211 1.66 -11.34 -17.70
N TYR A 212 1.36 -12.49 -18.27
CA TYR A 212 0.79 -13.62 -17.53
C TYR A 212 1.85 -14.69 -17.36
N ALA A 213 1.91 -15.31 -16.19
CA ALA A 213 2.83 -16.41 -15.94
C ALA A 213 2.25 -17.42 -14.95
N ARG A 214 2.52 -18.70 -15.18
CA ARG A 214 2.24 -19.75 -14.20
C ARG A 214 3.44 -19.90 -13.27
N LEU A 215 3.22 -19.73 -11.97
CA LEU A 215 4.25 -19.98 -10.96
C LEU A 215 4.44 -21.49 -10.77
N PHE A 216 5.68 -21.90 -10.54
CA PHE A 216 5.96 -23.24 -10.05
C PHE A 216 5.45 -23.37 -8.60
N SER A 217 5.16 -24.58 -8.15
CA SER A 217 4.52 -24.79 -6.84
C SER A 217 5.37 -24.31 -5.66
N ASN A 218 6.70 -24.42 -5.76
CA ASN A 218 7.63 -24.05 -4.70
C ASN A 218 8.61 -22.98 -5.18
N PRO A 219 8.96 -22.00 -4.33
CA PRO A 219 10.05 -21.09 -4.62
C PRO A 219 11.41 -21.80 -4.50
N GLU A 220 12.38 -21.34 -5.25
CA GLU A 220 13.75 -21.84 -5.28
C GLU A 220 14.73 -20.75 -4.84
N ARG A 221 15.83 -21.16 -4.21
CA ARG A 221 16.95 -20.25 -3.93
C ARG A 221 17.91 -20.26 -5.11
N PHE A 222 18.14 -19.09 -5.70
CA PHE A 222 19.00 -18.93 -6.86
C PHE A 222 20.47 -18.71 -6.48
N SER A 223 21.37 -18.86 -7.45
CA SER A 223 22.83 -18.76 -7.27
C SER A 223 23.32 -17.41 -6.73
N ASN A 224 22.53 -16.35 -6.91
CA ASN A 224 22.78 -15.01 -6.39
C ASN A 224 22.24 -14.81 -4.95
N GLY A 225 21.72 -15.86 -4.31
CA GLY A 225 21.14 -15.82 -2.97
C GLY A 225 19.66 -15.46 -2.89
N SER A 226 19.06 -14.92 -3.95
CA SER A 226 17.62 -14.55 -3.96
C SER A 226 16.71 -15.77 -3.85
N LEU A 227 15.58 -15.60 -3.16
CA LEU A 227 14.48 -16.57 -3.15
C LEU A 227 13.44 -16.12 -4.20
N GLY A 228 12.96 -17.04 -5.03
CA GLY A 228 11.97 -16.67 -6.05
C GLY A 228 11.25 -17.85 -6.69
N PHE A 229 10.19 -17.54 -7.44
CA PHE A 229 9.51 -18.53 -8.26
C PHE A 229 10.13 -18.58 -9.66
N VAL A 230 10.35 -19.80 -10.14
CA VAL A 230 10.41 -20.04 -11.59
C VAL A 230 8.98 -19.91 -12.11
N ALA A 231 8.83 -19.22 -13.24
CA ALA A 231 7.52 -19.03 -13.85
C ALA A 231 7.56 -19.29 -15.36
N ASP A 232 6.48 -19.88 -15.86
CA ASP A 232 6.25 -20.08 -17.29
C ASP A 232 5.41 -18.92 -17.81
N GLU A 233 5.98 -18.04 -18.64
CA GLU A 233 5.25 -16.90 -19.20
C GLU A 233 4.30 -17.34 -20.33
N GLU A 234 3.25 -16.54 -20.55
CA GLU A 234 2.32 -16.71 -21.66
C GLU A 234 3.06 -16.76 -23.00
N ILE A 235 2.70 -17.75 -23.82
CA ILE A 235 3.23 -17.91 -25.16
C ILE A 235 2.65 -16.80 -26.03
N SER A 236 3.51 -15.89 -26.50
CA SER A 236 3.08 -14.87 -27.47
C SER A 236 2.63 -15.51 -28.79
N PRO A 237 1.78 -14.84 -29.61
CA PRO A 237 1.36 -15.35 -30.92
C PRO A 237 2.51 -15.70 -31.89
N ARG A 238 3.73 -15.22 -31.60
CA ARG A 238 4.95 -15.53 -32.36
C ARG A 238 5.66 -16.80 -31.87
N GLY A 239 5.10 -17.53 -30.90
CA GLY A 239 5.64 -18.80 -30.39
C GLY A 239 6.90 -18.65 -29.53
N ILE A 240 7.18 -17.44 -29.00
CA ILE A 240 8.34 -17.22 -28.15
C ILE A 240 8.00 -17.66 -26.72
N HIS A 241 8.75 -18.65 -26.23
CA HIS A 241 8.68 -19.14 -24.86
C HIS A 241 9.68 -18.39 -23.99
N HIS A 242 9.22 -17.80 -22.89
CA HIS A 242 10.09 -17.21 -21.88
C HIS A 242 9.86 -17.90 -20.54
N ARG A 243 10.92 -18.47 -19.98
CA ARG A 243 10.96 -18.83 -18.57
C ARG A 243 11.32 -17.55 -17.81
N GLY A 244 10.37 -17.06 -17.02
CA GLY A 244 10.56 -15.94 -16.12
C GLY A 244 11.08 -16.41 -14.77
N ILE A 245 11.71 -15.48 -14.04
CA ILE A 245 11.97 -15.62 -12.61
C ILE A 245 11.30 -14.42 -11.95
N LEU A 246 10.59 -14.67 -10.86
CA LEU A 246 10.01 -13.64 -9.99
C LEU A 246 10.62 -13.83 -8.60
N ALA A 247 11.66 -13.07 -8.32
CA ALA A 247 12.42 -13.17 -7.08
C ALA A 247 12.10 -12.02 -6.11
N ASP A 248 12.43 -12.22 -4.84
CA ASP A 248 12.38 -11.20 -3.79
C ASP A 248 12.93 -9.84 -4.23
N ARG A 249 14.14 -9.82 -4.80
CA ARG A 249 14.81 -8.62 -5.34
C ARG A 249 14.08 -7.95 -6.50
N ASP A 250 13.14 -8.63 -7.16
CA ASP A 250 12.34 -8.02 -8.22
C ASP A 250 11.26 -7.12 -7.64
N PHE A 251 10.71 -7.47 -6.47
CA PHE A 251 9.79 -6.63 -5.71
C PHE A 251 10.47 -5.36 -5.21
N GLU A 252 11.75 -5.44 -4.86
CA GLU A 252 12.58 -4.26 -4.56
C GLU A 252 12.73 -3.30 -5.76
N LYS A 253 12.56 -3.82 -6.98
CA LYS A 253 12.65 -3.08 -8.25
C LYS A 253 11.28 -2.70 -8.83
N GLY A 254 10.21 -2.80 -8.02
CA GLY A 254 8.86 -2.41 -8.45
C GLY A 254 8.10 -3.47 -9.23
N LEU A 255 8.46 -4.76 -9.09
CA LEU A 255 7.59 -5.85 -9.54
C LEU A 255 6.25 -5.77 -8.81
N ILE A 256 5.16 -5.76 -9.57
CA ILE A 256 3.80 -5.86 -9.05
C ILE A 256 3.18 -7.12 -9.65
N VAL A 257 2.55 -7.92 -8.79
CA VAL A 257 1.85 -9.15 -9.16
C VAL A 257 0.37 -9.01 -8.81
N ARG A 258 -0.53 -9.65 -9.57
CA ARG A 258 -1.93 -9.83 -9.23
C ARG A 258 -2.36 -11.27 -9.45
N GLU A 259 -3.31 -11.70 -8.64
CA GLU A 259 -4.14 -12.86 -8.98
C GLU A 259 -4.90 -12.59 -10.29
N VAL A 260 -5.23 -13.68 -10.99
CA VAL A 260 -5.85 -13.62 -12.32
C VAL A 260 -7.23 -14.21 -12.26
N GLU A 261 -8.22 -13.51 -12.81
CA GLU A 261 -9.56 -14.09 -12.95
C GLU A 261 -9.59 -15.11 -14.10
N ALA A 262 -10.40 -16.16 -13.97
CA ALA A 262 -10.48 -17.23 -14.97
C ALA A 262 -10.73 -16.73 -16.40
N LYS A 263 -11.53 -15.67 -16.56
CA LYS A 263 -11.83 -15.04 -17.86
C LYS A 263 -10.62 -14.37 -18.52
N GLU A 264 -9.64 -13.93 -17.72
CA GLU A 264 -8.44 -13.24 -18.23
C GLU A 264 -7.44 -14.21 -18.86
N ILE A 265 -7.50 -15.49 -18.50
CA ILE A 265 -6.63 -16.55 -19.02
C ILE A 265 -7.31 -17.43 -20.06
N GLU A 266 -8.56 -17.13 -20.41
CA GLU A 266 -9.25 -17.83 -21.49
C GLU A 266 -8.50 -17.65 -22.82
N GLY A 267 -8.09 -18.76 -23.42
CA GLY A 267 -7.34 -18.76 -24.68
C GLY A 267 -5.83 -18.46 -24.55
N LYS A 268 -5.32 -18.19 -23.34
CA LYS A 268 -3.88 -18.11 -23.08
C LYS A 268 -3.28 -19.50 -23.01
N ARG A 269 -2.06 -19.66 -23.51
CA ARG A 269 -1.28 -20.92 -23.42
C ARG A 269 0.03 -20.67 -22.72
N PHE A 270 0.44 -21.62 -21.89
CA PHE A 270 1.69 -21.56 -21.14
C PHE A 270 2.62 -22.69 -21.59
N SER A 271 3.93 -22.44 -21.54
CA SER A 271 4.98 -23.30 -22.12
C SER A 271 4.99 -24.77 -21.70
N PHE A 272 4.27 -25.15 -20.64
CA PHE A 272 4.27 -26.51 -20.07
C PHE A 272 2.90 -27.17 -19.94
N GLU A 273 1.84 -26.65 -20.59
CA GLU A 273 0.53 -27.34 -20.57
C GLU A 273 0.57 -28.77 -21.11
N ASP A 274 1.53 -29.10 -22.00
CA ASP A 274 1.66 -30.43 -22.62
C ASP A 274 2.57 -31.41 -21.85
N LYS A 275 3.01 -31.11 -20.61
CA LYS A 275 4.04 -31.90 -19.92
C LYS A 275 3.77 -32.29 -18.46
N LEU A 276 2.55 -32.12 -17.96
CA LEU A 276 2.18 -32.80 -16.71
C LEU A 276 1.72 -34.23 -17.03
N PRO A 277 2.36 -35.28 -16.48
CA PRO A 277 1.79 -36.61 -16.57
C PRO A 277 0.47 -36.62 -15.81
N VAL A 278 -0.55 -37.18 -16.43
CA VAL A 278 -1.74 -37.63 -15.72
C VAL A 278 -1.27 -38.66 -14.69
N THR A 279 -1.34 -38.31 -13.41
CA THR A 279 -1.31 -39.25 -12.29
C THR A 279 -2.33 -38.83 -11.26
#